data_AF-A0A538S635-F1
#
_entry.id   AF-A0A538S635-F1
#
_cell.length_a   1.000
_cell.length_b   1.000
_cell.length_c   1.000
_cell.angle_alpha   90.00
_cell.angle_beta   90.00
_cell.angle_gamma   90.00
#
_symmetry.space_group_name_H-M   'P 1'
#
loop_
_entity.id
_entity.type
_entity.pdbx_description
1 polymer ?
#
loop_
_entity_poly.entity_id
_entity_poly.type
_entity_poly.pdbx_seq_one_letter_code
_entity_poly.pdbx_strand_id
1 'polypeptide(L)'
;MAVLSCYQCRGAVADNAAACPHCGAPLARDVRVGSPAPIGVCYRCGELAFAPCRDCGRFHCPQHGGKDLLGHPACNHCRKRRIILLLVVFPLLLALFLIGFIVVRYIFQPPRRIIERAAPPATAAVFAPGRKNGPKVRG
;
A
#
# COMPACT_ATOMS: atom_id res chain seq x y z
N MET A 1 -26.61 5.46 -43.20
CA MET A 1 -25.35 6.24 -43.05
C MET A 1 -25.42 6.86 -41.66
N ALA A 2 -24.64 6.37 -40.70
CA ALA A 2 -24.70 6.91 -39.35
C ALA A 2 -23.93 8.24 -39.33
N VAL A 3 -24.55 9.29 -38.83
CA VAL A 3 -23.94 10.62 -38.70
C VAL A 3 -23.63 10.83 -37.23
N LEU A 4 -22.37 11.09 -36.89
CA LEU A 4 -21.97 11.46 -35.52
C LEU A 4 -21.86 12.97 -35.41
N SER A 5 -22.16 13.50 -34.22
CA SER A 5 -21.92 14.91 -33.91
C SER A 5 -20.47 15.13 -33.50
N CYS A 6 -19.81 16.11 -34.10
CA CYS A 6 -18.46 16.48 -33.70
C CYS A 6 -18.45 17.01 -32.26
N TYR A 7 -17.53 16.51 -31.43
CA TYR A 7 -17.40 16.96 -30.03
C TYR A 7 -17.06 18.44 -29.89
N GLN A 8 -16.46 19.05 -30.91
CA GLN A 8 -15.91 20.42 -30.84
C GLN A 8 -16.86 21.47 -31.43
N CYS A 9 -17.42 21.23 -32.63
CA CYS A 9 -18.32 22.18 -33.28
C CYS A 9 -19.79 21.73 -33.30
N ARG A 10 -20.10 20.54 -32.79
CA ARG A 10 -21.43 19.89 -32.87
C ARG A 10 -21.97 19.70 -34.29
N GLY A 11 -21.16 19.96 -35.31
CA GLY A 11 -21.51 19.72 -36.70
C GLY A 11 -21.69 18.23 -36.99
N ALA A 12 -22.56 17.92 -37.96
CA ALA A 12 -22.77 16.59 -38.47
C ALA A 12 -21.51 16.10 -39.18
N VAL A 13 -21.02 14.91 -38.84
CA VAL A 13 -19.87 14.30 -39.50
C VAL A 13 -20.14 12.83 -39.83
N ALA A 14 -19.59 12.38 -40.94
CA ALA A 14 -19.63 10.98 -41.34
C ALA A 14 -18.87 10.10 -40.34
N ASP A 15 -19.40 8.91 -40.08
CA ASP A 15 -18.85 7.88 -39.18
C ASP A 15 -17.46 7.37 -39.53
N ASN A 16 -17.03 7.57 -40.76
CA ASN A 16 -15.74 7.16 -41.30
C ASN A 16 -14.73 8.30 -41.45
N ALA A 17 -15.08 9.55 -41.10
CA ALA A 17 -14.19 10.69 -41.27
C ALA A 17 -13.06 10.68 -40.22
N ALA A 18 -11.80 10.84 -40.66
CA ALA A 18 -10.65 10.95 -39.77
C ALA A 18 -10.59 12.28 -38.99
N ALA A 19 -11.19 13.34 -39.53
CA ALA A 19 -11.28 14.66 -38.93
C ALA A 19 -12.61 15.34 -39.31
N CYS A 20 -13.05 16.27 -38.47
CA CYS A 20 -14.27 17.03 -38.69
C CYS A 20 -14.09 18.01 -39.86
N PRO A 21 -14.90 17.95 -40.93
CA PRO A 21 -14.80 18.87 -42.06
C PRO A 21 -15.16 20.33 -41.71
N HIS A 22 -15.89 20.55 -40.61
CA HIS A 22 -16.32 21.89 -40.19
C HIS A 22 -15.28 22.63 -39.35
N CYS A 23 -14.47 21.91 -38.55
CA CYS A 23 -13.55 22.55 -37.59
C CYS A 23 -12.14 21.95 -37.59
N GLY A 24 -11.85 20.93 -38.38
CA GLY A 24 -10.55 20.26 -38.43
C GLY A 24 -10.23 19.38 -37.21
N ALA A 25 -11.14 19.26 -36.24
CA ALA A 25 -10.93 18.45 -35.04
C ALA A 25 -10.74 16.96 -35.38
N PRO A 26 -9.71 16.27 -34.86
CA PRO A 26 -9.46 14.86 -35.14
C PRO A 26 -10.59 14.00 -34.55
N LEU A 27 -11.25 13.21 -35.39
CA LEU A 27 -12.35 12.32 -35.01
C LEU A 27 -11.83 10.90 -34.80
N ALA A 28 -10.73 10.78 -34.06
CA ALA A 28 -10.07 9.50 -33.81
C ALA A 28 -11.11 8.45 -33.40
N ARG A 29 -11.07 7.29 -34.08
CA ARG A 29 -12.07 6.20 -34.05
C ARG A 29 -12.37 5.61 -32.67
N ASP A 30 -11.71 6.10 -31.61
CA ASP A 30 -11.77 5.57 -30.25
C ASP A 30 -12.37 6.55 -29.23
N VAL A 31 -12.76 7.77 -29.64
CA VAL A 31 -13.45 8.71 -28.75
C VAL A 31 -14.91 8.26 -28.59
N ARG A 32 -15.17 7.42 -27.58
CA ARG A 32 -16.53 7.00 -27.21
C ARG A 32 -17.40 8.24 -26.99
N VAL A 33 -18.50 8.35 -27.73
CA VAL A 33 -19.53 9.39 -27.58
C VAL A 33 -19.96 9.44 -26.10
N GLY A 34 -19.79 10.58 -25.44
CA GLY A 34 -19.99 10.77 -23.99
C GLY A 34 -18.70 10.83 -23.15
N SER A 35 -17.53 10.67 -23.77
CA SER A 35 -16.23 10.89 -23.10
C SER A 35 -15.94 12.40 -22.95
N PRO A 36 -15.26 12.82 -21.87
CA PRO A 36 -14.84 14.22 -21.72
C PRO A 36 -13.98 14.64 -22.90
N ALA A 37 -14.11 15.90 -23.34
CA ALA A 37 -13.27 16.44 -24.38
C ALA A 37 -11.78 16.33 -23.98
N PRO A 38 -10.87 16.03 -24.92
CA PRO A 38 -9.45 16.01 -24.60
C PRO A 38 -9.00 17.40 -24.15
N ILE A 39 -8.33 17.47 -23.01
CA ILE A 39 -7.90 18.72 -22.36
C ILE A 39 -6.45 19.06 -22.76
N GLY A 40 -5.72 18.08 -23.29
CA GLY A 40 -4.35 18.27 -23.75
C GLY A 40 -3.82 17.08 -24.51
N VAL A 41 -2.49 17.03 -24.67
CA VAL A 41 -1.76 15.94 -25.32
C VAL A 41 -0.94 15.14 -24.32
N CYS A 42 -0.74 13.86 -24.59
CA CYS A 42 0.03 12.97 -23.75
C CYS A 42 1.50 13.36 -23.81
N TYR A 43 2.09 13.59 -22.64
CA TYR A 43 3.52 13.92 -22.50
C TYR A 43 4.46 12.88 -23.13
N ARG A 44 4.03 11.62 -23.28
CA ARG A 44 4.88 10.52 -23.76
C ARG A 44 4.74 10.22 -25.25
N CYS A 45 3.53 10.25 -25.80
CA CYS A 45 3.27 9.85 -27.20
C CYS A 45 2.61 10.95 -28.06
N GLY A 46 2.24 12.10 -27.48
CA GLY A 46 1.56 13.17 -28.20
C GLY A 46 0.08 12.92 -28.51
N GLU A 47 -0.45 11.73 -28.20
CA GLU A 47 -1.88 11.43 -28.38
C GLU A 47 -2.79 12.28 -27.48
N LEU A 48 -4.08 12.31 -27.79
CA LEU A 48 -5.09 13.01 -26.99
C LEU A 48 -5.12 12.51 -25.55
N ALA A 49 -5.15 13.45 -24.60
CA ALA A 49 -5.19 13.18 -23.18
C ALA A 49 -6.39 13.88 -22.53
N PHE A 50 -7.05 13.15 -21.62
CA PHE A 50 -8.34 13.56 -21.05
C PHE A 50 -8.21 14.12 -19.64
N ALA A 51 -7.15 13.78 -18.92
CA ALA A 51 -6.96 14.23 -17.55
C ALA A 51 -5.46 14.35 -17.19
N PRO A 52 -5.08 15.33 -16.37
CA PRO A 52 -3.75 15.40 -15.80
C PRO A 52 -3.58 14.37 -14.68
N CYS A 53 -2.36 13.84 -14.52
CA CYS A 53 -2.02 13.01 -13.38
C CYS A 53 -2.01 13.85 -12.11
N ARG A 54 -2.73 13.41 -11.06
CA ARG A 54 -2.81 14.13 -9.78
C ARG A 54 -1.45 14.31 -9.09
N ASP A 55 -0.53 13.36 -9.27
CA ASP A 55 0.75 13.35 -8.57
C ASP A 55 1.83 14.18 -9.29
N CYS A 56 1.82 14.23 -10.63
CA CYS A 56 2.87 14.90 -11.41
C CYS A 56 2.39 16.04 -12.30
N GLY A 57 1.07 16.28 -12.37
CA GLY A 57 0.46 17.36 -13.15
C GLY A 57 0.49 17.17 -14.68
N ARG A 58 1.15 16.12 -15.19
CA ARG A 58 1.29 15.89 -16.64
C ARG A 58 0.09 15.17 -17.23
N PHE A 59 -0.24 15.47 -18.48
CA PHE A 59 -1.31 14.82 -19.24
C PHE A 59 -0.86 13.48 -19.81
N HIS A 60 -1.71 12.45 -19.68
CA HIS A 60 -1.44 11.11 -20.19
C HIS A 60 -2.66 10.53 -20.94
N CYS A 61 -2.40 9.84 -22.05
CA CYS A 61 -3.42 9.09 -22.79
C CYS A 61 -3.81 7.81 -22.01
N PRO A 62 -4.94 7.16 -22.32
CA PRO A 62 -5.40 5.94 -21.62
C PRO A 62 -4.45 4.74 -21.72
N GLN A 63 -3.45 4.76 -22.62
CA GLN A 63 -2.41 3.73 -22.69
C GLN A 63 -1.26 4.00 -21.71
N HIS A 64 -0.92 5.27 -21.48
CA HIS A 64 0.23 5.69 -20.65
C HIS A 64 -0.15 6.20 -19.26
N GLY A 65 -1.44 6.42 -19.05
CA GLY A 65 -2.05 6.73 -17.77
C GLY A 65 -3.39 6.02 -17.66
N GLY A 66 -3.99 6.11 -16.50
CA GLY A 66 -5.27 5.47 -16.22
C GLY A 66 -5.81 5.96 -14.90
N LYS A 67 -6.61 5.12 -14.25
CA LYS A 67 -7.12 5.39 -12.92
C LYS A 67 -6.25 4.72 -11.87
N ASP A 68 -6.00 5.39 -10.76
CA ASP A 68 -5.41 4.79 -9.57
C ASP A 68 -6.43 3.90 -8.83
N LEU A 69 -6.01 3.31 -7.70
CA LEU A 69 -6.85 2.46 -6.86
C LEU A 69 -8.09 3.18 -6.32
N LEU A 70 -8.08 4.52 -6.28
CA LEU A 70 -9.18 5.37 -5.82
C LEU A 70 -10.00 5.95 -7.00
N GLY A 71 -9.74 5.53 -8.23
CA GLY A 71 -10.46 6.02 -9.42
C GLY A 71 -9.96 7.37 -9.98
N HIS A 72 -8.87 7.94 -9.45
CA HIS A 72 -8.32 9.24 -9.87
C HIS A 72 -7.33 9.09 -11.03
N PRO A 73 -7.21 10.07 -11.93
CA PRO A 73 -6.28 10.02 -13.04
C PRO A 73 -4.82 10.02 -12.55
N ALA A 74 -4.08 8.98 -12.92
CA ALA A 74 -2.68 8.78 -12.55
C ALA A 74 -1.86 8.17 -13.69
N CYS A 75 -0.57 8.53 -13.79
CA CYS A 75 0.33 7.93 -14.76
C CYS A 75 0.89 6.60 -14.25
N ASN A 76 1.30 5.72 -15.17
CA ASN A 76 1.85 4.40 -14.82
C ASN A 76 3.10 4.51 -13.92
N HIS A 77 3.90 5.56 -14.08
CA HIS A 77 5.11 5.77 -13.29
C HIS A 77 4.78 6.14 -11.83
N CYS A 78 3.92 7.12 -11.61
CA CYS A 78 3.48 7.52 -10.26
C CYS A 78 2.73 6.38 -9.56
N ARG A 79 1.86 5.67 -10.29
CA ARG A 79 1.17 4.49 -9.77
C ARG A 79 2.16 3.42 -9.29
N LYS A 80 3.17 3.09 -10.10
CA LYS A 80 4.19 2.09 -9.74
C LYS A 80 5.00 2.53 -8.52
N ARG A 81 5.39 3.81 -8.45
CA ARG A 81 6.11 4.37 -7.30
C ARG A 81 5.29 4.27 -6.01
N ARG A 82 4.00 4.59 -6.06
CA ARG A 82 3.09 4.50 -4.91
C ARG A 82 2.91 3.06 -4.43
N ILE A 83 2.79 2.10 -5.36
CA ILE A 83 2.71 0.67 -5.04
C ILE A 83 3.99 0.19 -4.35
N ILE A 84 5.18 0.56 -4.85
CA ILE A 84 6.45 0.18 -4.22
C ILE A 84 6.56 0.76 -2.81
N LEU A 85 6.17 2.04 -2.64
CA LEU A 85 6.20 2.70 -1.35
C LEU A 85 5.28 1.99 -0.34
N LEU A 86 4.09 1.58 -0.76
CA LEU A 86 3.12 0.87 0.09
C LEU A 86 3.48 -0.59 0.35
N LEU A 87 3.96 -1.34 -0.65
CA LEU A 87 4.20 -2.78 -0.53
C LEU A 87 5.60 -3.14 -0.04
N VAL A 88 6.58 -2.24 -0.16
CA VAL A 88 7.98 -2.53 0.19
C VAL A 88 8.44 -1.62 1.31
N VAL A 89 8.36 -0.31 1.12
CA VAL A 89 8.96 0.65 2.06
C VAL A 89 8.19 0.67 3.38
N PHE A 90 6.85 0.76 3.32
CA PHE A 90 6.00 0.79 4.50
C PHE A 90 6.14 -0.44 5.41
N PRO A 91 6.02 -1.70 4.92
CA PRO A 91 6.19 -2.87 5.78
C PRO A 91 7.61 -3.02 6.32
N LEU A 92 8.63 -2.62 5.56
CA LEU A 92 10.01 -2.65 6.04
C LEU A 92 10.22 -1.66 7.20
N LEU A 93 9.70 -0.44 7.09
CA LEU A 93 9.74 0.54 8.18
C LEU A 93 8.95 0.06 9.41
N LEU A 94 7.77 -0.52 9.20
CA LEU A 94 6.96 -1.09 10.27
C LEU A 94 7.70 -2.24 10.99
N ALA A 95 8.33 -3.14 10.25
CA ALA A 95 9.10 -4.24 10.81
C ALA A 95 10.28 -3.74 11.65
N LEU A 96 11.05 -2.77 11.12
CA LEU A 96 12.14 -2.14 11.86
C LEU A 96 11.66 -1.47 13.14
N PHE A 97 10.52 -0.78 13.08
CA PHE A 97 9.90 -0.15 14.25
C PHE A 97 9.50 -1.19 15.30
N LEU A 98 8.86 -2.29 14.89
CA LEU A 98 8.46 -3.37 15.80
C LEU A 98 9.66 -4.07 16.44
N ILE A 99 10.71 -4.34 15.67
CA ILE A 99 11.96 -4.92 16.18
C ILE A 99 12.57 -3.98 17.22
N GLY A 100 12.69 -2.69 16.89
CA GLY A 100 13.20 -1.68 17.81
C GLY A 100 12.37 -1.62 19.10
N PHE A 101 11.05 -1.65 18.98
CA PHE A 101 10.13 -1.66 20.13
C PHE A 101 10.32 -2.90 21.02
N ILE A 102 10.46 -4.09 20.43
CA ILE A 102 10.70 -5.34 21.15
C ILE A 102 12.04 -5.29 21.89
N VAL A 103 13.11 -4.82 21.25
CA VAL A 103 14.44 -4.70 21.86
C VAL A 103 14.40 -3.75 23.06
N VAL A 104 13.77 -2.58 22.92
CA VAL A 104 13.57 -1.64 24.03
C VAL A 104 12.82 -2.31 25.17
N ARG A 105 11.69 -2.99 24.90
CA ARG A 105 10.96 -3.71 25.95
C ARG A 105 11.81 -4.78 26.63
N TYR A 106 12.64 -5.50 25.88
CA TYR A 106 13.50 -6.55 26.43
C TYR A 106 14.56 -5.98 27.38
N ILE A 107 15.14 -4.83 27.05
CA ILE A 107 16.14 -4.14 27.87
C ILE A 107 15.50 -3.57 29.15
N PHE A 108 14.34 -2.91 29.04
CA PHE A 108 13.71 -2.21 30.16
C PHE A 108 12.79 -3.10 31.02
N GLN A 109 12.35 -4.25 30.50
CA GLN A 109 11.48 -5.20 31.20
C GLN A 109 11.93 -6.63 30.92
N PRO A 110 13.07 -7.07 31.48
CA PRO A 110 13.55 -8.42 31.27
C PRO A 110 12.47 -9.42 31.73
N PRO A 111 12.13 -10.43 30.91
CA PRO A 111 11.10 -11.39 31.26
C PRO A 111 11.50 -12.10 32.56
N ARG A 112 10.62 -12.04 33.57
CA ARG A 112 10.81 -12.61 34.92
C ARG A 112 11.25 -14.09 34.94
N ARG A 113 11.12 -14.83 33.83
CA ARG A 113 11.48 -16.25 33.70
C ARG A 113 12.98 -16.55 33.86
N ILE A 114 13.89 -15.58 33.74
CA ILE A 114 15.33 -15.84 33.92
C ILE A 114 15.72 -15.83 35.41
N ILE A 115 14.92 -15.22 36.29
CA ILE A 115 15.27 -15.04 37.71
C ILE A 115 15.04 -16.34 38.52
N GLU A 116 14.12 -17.22 38.10
CA GLU A 116 13.83 -18.46 38.86
C GLU A 116 14.92 -19.53 38.77
N ARG A 117 15.82 -19.47 37.79
CA ARG A 117 16.95 -20.43 37.66
C ARG A 117 18.15 -20.12 38.57
N ALA A 118 18.11 -18.99 39.29
CA ALA A 118 19.16 -18.58 40.23
C ALA A 118 18.74 -18.75 41.70
N ALA A 119 17.62 -19.42 41.99
CA ALA A 119 17.36 -19.87 43.35
C ALA A 119 18.24 -21.12 43.63
N PRO A 120 19.23 -21.05 44.55
CA PRO A 120 19.92 -22.25 44.98
C PRO A 120 18.89 -23.23 45.57
N PRO A 121 19.06 -24.55 45.37
CA PRO A 121 18.14 -25.52 45.97
C PRO A 121 18.13 -25.29 47.46
N ALA A 122 16.95 -24.97 48.01
CA ALA A 122 16.72 -24.95 49.44
C ALA A 122 17.24 -26.28 49.99
N THR A 123 18.27 -26.18 50.81
CA THR A 123 18.87 -27.27 51.56
C THR A 123 17.77 -28.18 52.08
N ALA A 124 17.83 -29.43 51.63
CA ALA A 124 17.02 -30.53 52.13
C ALA A 124 17.08 -30.53 53.66
N ALA A 125 16.00 -30.12 54.30
CA ALA A 125 15.76 -30.38 55.71
C ALA A 125 15.55 -31.89 55.83
N VAL A 126 16.63 -32.61 56.10
CA VAL A 126 16.65 -34.02 56.47
C VAL A 126 15.86 -34.16 57.77
N PHE A 127 14.57 -34.49 57.67
CA PHE A 127 13.79 -35.03 58.78
C PHE A 127 14.16 -36.50 58.96
N ALA A 128 15.00 -36.80 59.95
CA ALA A 128 15.26 -38.16 60.38
C ALA A 128 14.20 -38.62 61.41
N PRO A 129 13.52 -39.77 61.22
CA PRO A 129 12.72 -40.37 62.28
C PRO A 129 13.61 -41.32 63.11
N GLY A 130 13.91 -40.94 64.35
CA GLY A 130 14.85 -41.65 65.22
C GLY A 130 14.35 -41.90 66.63
N ARG A 131 13.49 -42.92 66.78
CA ARG A 131 13.15 -43.64 68.02
C ARG A 131 14.41 -43.93 68.86
N LYS A 132 14.33 -43.82 70.20
CA LYS A 132 14.91 -44.78 71.20
C LYS A 132 14.50 -44.43 72.64
N ASN A 133 14.40 -45.46 73.46
CA ASN A 133 13.70 -45.56 74.74
C ASN A 133 14.62 -45.33 75.96
N GLY A 134 14.05 -44.81 77.07
CA GLY A 134 14.44 -45.04 78.48
C GLY A 134 15.76 -44.40 79.00
N PRO A 135 16.01 -44.36 80.33
CA PRO A 135 15.33 -45.07 81.42
C PRO A 135 14.76 -44.19 82.55
N LYS A 136 13.98 -44.90 83.38
CA LYS A 136 13.26 -44.56 84.61
C LYS A 136 14.24 -44.29 85.77
N VAL A 137 14.07 -43.19 86.51
CA VAL A 137 14.65 -43.01 87.85
C VAL A 137 13.58 -42.42 88.77
N ARG A 138 13.37 -43.09 89.91
CA ARG A 138 12.44 -42.72 90.98
C ARG A 138 13.06 -41.64 91.86
N GLY A 139 12.23 -40.71 92.34
CA GLY A 139 12.44 -39.89 93.53
C GLY A 139 11.11 -39.78 94.25
#